data_AF-A0A8T4J8D0-F1
#
_entry.id   AF-A0A8T4J8D0-F1
#
_cell.length_a   1.000
_cell.length_b   1.000
_cell.length_c   1.000
_cell.angle_alpha   90.00
_cell.angle_beta   90.00
_cell.angle_gamma   90.00
#
_symmetry.space_group_name_H-M   'P 1'
#
loop_
_entity.id
_entity.type
_entity.pdbx_description
1 polymer ?
#
loop_
_entity_poly.entity_id
_entity_poly.type
_entity_poly.pdbx_seq_one_letter_code
_entity_poly.pdbx_strand_id
1 'polypeptide(L)'
;MNLNEMTKTIKKIGKKRGWNSTDMEQIVEMIEENYEELKDQVTEKDKHGIDHKMMDVFVLLLQLAIRNDTDLETLFKAHIEEMREKYPVKENGSD
;
A
#
# COMPACT_ATOMS: atom_id res chain seq x y z
N MET A 1 4.23 7.16 11.44
CA MET A 1 3.78 5.81 11.86
C MET A 1 4.75 4.83 11.21
N ASN A 2 5.46 4.02 11.99
CA ASN A 2 6.36 3.02 11.40
C ASN A 2 5.54 1.86 10.82
N LEU A 3 6.14 1.05 9.93
CA LEU A 3 5.44 -0.03 9.24
C LEU A 3 4.79 -1.03 10.23
N ASN A 4 5.47 -1.30 11.35
CA ASN A 4 4.98 -2.17 12.41
C ASN A 4 3.71 -1.62 13.10
N GLU A 5 3.58 -0.31 13.29
CA GLU A 5 2.38 0.34 13.82
C GLU A 5 1.21 0.28 12.84
N MET A 6 1.47 0.44 11.54
CA MET A 6 0.47 0.27 10.47
C MET A 6 -0.06 -1.17 10.47
N THR A 7 0.83 -2.16 10.46
CA THR A 7 0.48 -3.58 10.52
C THR A 7 -0.36 -3.92 11.75
N LYS A 8 0.01 -3.40 12.93
CA LYS A 8 -0.76 -3.58 14.17
C LYS A 8 -2.16 -2.99 14.06
N THR A 9 -2.29 -1.80 13.48
CA THR A 9 -3.58 -1.12 13.27
C THR A 9 -4.48 -1.92 12.35
N ILE A 10 -3.95 -2.40 11.22
CA ILE A 10 -4.69 -3.21 10.25
C ILE A 10 -5.13 -4.55 10.87
N LYS A 11 -4.24 -5.26 11.57
CA LYS A 11 -4.60 -6.51 12.29
C LYS A 11 -5.72 -6.28 13.31
N LYS A 12 -5.72 -5.13 14.01
CA LYS A 12 -6.76 -4.79 14.99
C LYS A 12 -8.10 -4.47 14.33
N ILE A 13 -8.10 -3.75 13.21
CA ILE A 13 -9.32 -3.42 12.45
C ILE A 13 -9.89 -4.66 11.78
N GLY A 14 -9.05 -5.48 11.14
CA GLY A 14 -9.48 -6.70 10.46
C GLY A 14 -10.16 -7.70 11.38
N LYS A 15 -9.67 -7.86 12.62
CA LYS A 15 -10.36 -8.64 13.67
C LYS A 15 -11.75 -8.10 14.03
N LYS A 16 -11.94 -6.78 14.03
CA LYS A 16 -13.22 -6.16 14.39
C LYS A 16 -14.25 -6.17 13.25
N ARG A 17 -13.79 -6.10 12.00
CA ARG A 17 -14.65 -5.99 10.82
C ARG A 17 -14.87 -7.31 10.07
N GLY A 18 -14.34 -8.42 10.57
CA GLY A 18 -14.47 -9.71 9.91
C GLY A 18 -13.61 -9.85 8.66
N TRP A 19 -12.70 -8.91 8.37
CA TRP A 19 -11.77 -9.03 7.23
C TRP A 19 -10.86 -10.24 7.33
N ASN A 20 -10.75 -10.88 8.49
CA ASN A 20 -10.00 -12.14 8.63
C ASN A 20 -10.68 -13.34 7.95
N SER A 21 -11.97 -13.23 7.56
CA SER A 21 -12.69 -14.30 6.85
C SER A 21 -12.70 -14.14 5.33
N THR A 22 -12.28 -12.99 4.80
CA THR A 22 -11.98 -12.82 3.37
C THR A 22 -10.84 -13.78 3.02
N ASP A 23 -10.80 -14.40 1.85
CA ASP A 23 -9.61 -15.18 1.43
C ASP A 23 -8.57 -14.27 0.74
N MET A 24 -7.46 -14.83 0.23
CA MET A 24 -6.44 -14.01 -0.45
C MET A 24 -6.85 -13.59 -1.86
N GLU A 25 -7.62 -14.42 -2.56
CA GLU A 25 -8.08 -14.17 -3.93
C GLU A 25 -9.08 -12.99 -3.94
N GLN A 26 -10.03 -13.00 -3.00
CA GLN A 26 -10.95 -11.89 -2.76
C GLN A 26 -10.23 -10.58 -2.41
N ILE A 27 -9.11 -10.61 -1.69
CA ILE A 27 -8.33 -9.39 -1.43
C ILE A 27 -7.73 -8.85 -2.72
N VAL A 28 -7.26 -9.72 -3.62
CA VAL A 28 -6.75 -9.30 -4.93
C VAL A 28 -7.88 -8.70 -5.77
N GLU A 29 -9.05 -9.33 -5.82
CA GLU A 29 -10.24 -8.77 -6.50
C GLU A 29 -10.59 -7.37 -5.96
N MET A 30 -10.62 -7.20 -4.63
CA MET A 30 -10.88 -5.89 -4.02
C MET A 30 -9.80 -4.85 -4.36
N ILE A 31 -8.52 -5.26 -4.52
CA ILE A 31 -7.44 -4.36 -4.95
C ILE A 31 -7.71 -3.89 -6.38
N GLU A 32 -8.08 -4.81 -7.27
CA GLU A 32 -8.39 -4.49 -8.67
C GLU A 32 -9.56 -3.52 -8.76
N GLU A 33 -10.67 -3.79 -8.06
CA GLU A 33 -11.83 -2.89 -8.00
C GLU A 33 -11.45 -1.48 -7.54
N ASN A 34 -10.73 -1.35 -6.42
CA ASN A 34 -10.34 -0.03 -5.90
C ASN A 34 -9.30 0.67 -6.79
N TYR A 35 -8.49 -0.09 -7.53
CA TYR A 35 -7.55 0.47 -8.49
C TYR A 35 -8.26 1.00 -9.74
N GLU A 36 -9.28 0.29 -10.24
CA GLU A 36 -10.13 0.78 -11.33
C GLU A 36 -10.82 2.09 -10.92
N GLU A 37 -11.42 2.13 -9.73
CA GLU A 37 -12.02 3.36 -9.20
C GLU A 37 -11.00 4.49 -9.02
N LEU A 38 -9.77 4.18 -8.56
CA LEU A 38 -8.70 5.18 -8.46
C LEU A 38 -8.38 5.81 -9.82
N LYS A 39 -8.34 5.02 -10.91
CA LYS A 39 -8.12 5.56 -12.26
C LYS A 39 -9.22 6.51 -12.68
N ASP A 40 -10.47 6.21 -12.35
CA ASP A 40 -11.60 7.10 -12.62
C ASP A 40 -11.43 8.42 -11.86
N GLN A 41 -11.11 8.37 -10.56
CA GLN A 41 -10.88 9.58 -9.75
C GLN A 41 -9.73 10.45 -10.28
N VAL A 42 -8.64 9.82 -10.75
CA VAL A 42 -7.51 10.51 -11.40
C VAL A 42 -7.96 11.20 -12.69
N THR A 43 -8.77 10.51 -13.51
CA THR A 43 -9.30 11.05 -14.76
C THR A 43 -10.20 12.25 -14.52
N GLU A 44 -11.04 12.17 -13.49
CA GLU A 44 -11.95 13.22 -13.05
C GLU A 44 -11.24 14.38 -12.32
N LYS A 45 -9.96 14.19 -11.96
CA LYS A 45 -9.15 15.13 -11.15
C LYS A 45 -9.78 15.43 -9.79
N ASP A 46 -10.54 14.48 -9.23
CA ASP A 46 -11.06 14.59 -7.87
C ASP A 46 -9.97 14.23 -6.86
N LYS A 47 -9.33 15.25 -6.29
CA LYS A 47 -8.29 15.07 -5.27
C LYS A 47 -8.78 14.28 -4.06
N HIS A 48 -10.02 14.50 -3.62
CA HIS A 48 -10.52 13.81 -2.44
C HIS A 48 -10.76 12.33 -2.74
N GLY A 49 -11.35 12.02 -3.89
CA GLY A 49 -11.50 10.65 -4.39
C GLY A 49 -10.15 9.94 -4.58
N ILE A 50 -9.15 10.63 -5.14
CA ILE A 50 -7.79 10.10 -5.28
C ILE A 50 -7.20 9.74 -3.92
N ASP A 51 -7.24 10.65 -2.95
CA ASP A 51 -6.69 10.42 -1.60
C ASP A 51 -7.39 9.23 -0.93
N HIS A 52 -8.71 9.10 -1.09
CA HIS A 52 -9.48 8.00 -0.54
C HIS A 52 -9.12 6.67 -1.18
N LYS A 53 -9.18 6.57 -2.52
CA LYS A 53 -8.96 5.32 -3.24
C LYS A 53 -7.51 4.83 -3.18
N MET A 54 -6.55 5.76 -3.14
CA MET A 54 -5.16 5.43 -2.89
C MET A 54 -4.97 4.78 -1.51
N MET A 55 -5.67 5.28 -0.49
CA MET A 55 -5.62 4.67 0.84
C MET A 55 -6.32 3.30 0.87
N ASP A 56 -7.44 3.14 0.18
CA ASP A 56 -8.15 1.85 0.06
C ASP A 56 -7.22 0.78 -0.52
N VAL A 57 -6.60 1.05 -1.68
CA VAL A 57 -5.62 0.14 -2.31
C VAL A 57 -4.44 -0.16 -1.38
N PHE A 58 -3.87 0.88 -0.74
CA PHE A 58 -2.73 0.71 0.16
C PHE A 58 -3.05 -0.20 1.35
N VAL A 59 -4.22 -0.04 1.96
CA VAL A 59 -4.66 -0.86 3.09
C VAL A 59 -4.88 -2.32 2.67
N LEU A 60 -5.39 -2.57 1.47
CA LEU A 60 -5.59 -3.93 0.94
C LEU A 60 -4.25 -4.62 0.63
N LEU A 61 -3.29 -3.91 0.02
CA LEU A 61 -1.93 -4.42 -0.21
C LEU A 61 -1.24 -4.81 1.10
N LEU A 62 -1.36 -3.97 2.13
CA LEU A 62 -0.83 -4.28 3.46
C LEU A 62 -1.51 -5.51 4.08
N GLN A 63 -2.82 -5.68 3.88
CA GLN A 63 -3.52 -6.89 4.35
C GLN A 63 -3.04 -8.15 3.65
N LEU A 64 -2.86 -8.09 2.33
CA LEU A 64 -2.34 -9.21 1.54
C LEU A 64 -0.95 -9.62 2.03
N ALA A 65 -0.06 -8.65 2.20
CA ALA A 65 1.28 -8.87 2.72
C ALA A 65 1.28 -9.48 4.14
N ILE A 66 0.39 -9.00 5.02
CA ILE A 66 0.24 -9.55 6.38
C ILE A 66 -0.20 -11.02 6.35
N ARG A 67 -1.10 -11.38 5.44
CA ARG A 67 -1.63 -12.75 5.32
C ARG A 67 -0.64 -13.72 4.70
N ASN A 68 0.19 -13.21 3.80
CA ASN A 68 1.28 -13.95 3.19
C ASN A 68 2.55 -14.02 4.08
N ASP A 69 2.49 -13.48 5.31
CA ASP A 69 3.64 -13.36 6.23
C ASP A 69 4.86 -12.68 5.59
N THR A 70 4.60 -11.69 4.73
CA THR A 70 5.63 -10.97 3.99
C THR A 70 6.37 -10.00 4.92
N ASP A 71 7.70 -10.11 4.97
CA ASP A 71 8.58 -9.12 5.62
C ASP A 71 8.71 -7.84 4.78
N LEU A 72 7.66 -7.02 4.85
CA LEU A 72 7.61 -5.76 4.13
C LEU A 72 8.71 -4.78 4.54
N GLU A 73 9.18 -4.80 5.79
CA GLU A 73 10.20 -3.85 6.24
C GLU A 73 11.54 -4.12 5.56
N THR A 74 11.96 -5.39 5.51
CA THR A 74 13.19 -5.80 4.81
C THR A 74 13.08 -5.55 3.31
N LEU A 75 11.96 -5.96 2.69
CA LEU A 75 11.74 -5.76 1.25
C LEU A 75 11.70 -4.28 0.87
N PHE A 76 11.05 -3.44 1.68
CA PHE A 76 10.99 -2.00 1.44
C PHE A 76 12.39 -1.36 1.52
N LYS A 77 13.19 -1.72 2.53
CA LYS A 77 14.57 -1.23 2.65
C LYS A 77 15.43 -1.65 1.47
N ALA A 78 15.38 -2.93 1.09
CA ALA A 78 16.11 -3.45 -0.06
C ALA A 78 15.75 -2.68 -1.34
N HIS A 79 14.45 -2.48 -1.57
CA HIS A 79 13.98 -1.79 -2.78
C HIS A 79 14.35 -0.31 -2.82
N ILE A 80 14.38 0.39 -1.68
CA ILE A 80 14.85 1.78 -1.62
C ILE A 80 16.33 1.88 -1.98
N GLU A 81 17.16 0.94 -1.52
CA GLU A 81 18.58 0.91 -1.91
C GLU A 81 18.74 0.61 -3.41
N GLU A 82 18.01 -0.37 -3.95
CA GLU A 82 17.99 -0.64 -5.40
C GLU A 82 17.55 0.59 -6.21
N MET A 83 16.51 1.29 -5.74
CA MET A 83 16.04 2.51 -6.40
C MET A 83 17.06 3.64 -6.32
N ARG A 84 17.81 3.76 -5.23
CA ARG A 84 18.89 4.74 -5.09
C ARG A 84 20.03 4.44 -6.07
N GLU A 85 20.35 3.17 -6.28
CA GLU A 85 21.34 2.74 -7.28
C GLU A 85 20.85 2.99 -8.71
N LYS A 86 19.57 2.73 -8.98
CA LYS A 86 18.96 2.86 -10.32
C LYS A 86 18.64 4.32 -10.70
N TYR A 87 18.29 5.13 -9.72
CA TYR A 87 17.93 6.55 -9.87
C TYR A 87 18.71 7.38 -8.85
N PRO A 88 20.05 7.52 -9.02
CA PRO A 88 20.83 8.37 -8.14
C PRO A 88 20.29 9.80 -8.25
N VAL A 89 19.72 10.29 -7.17
CA VAL A 89 19.32 11.69 -7.07
C VAL A 89 20.61 12.49 -7.19
N LYS A 90 20.76 13.28 -8.26
CA LYS A 90 21.84 14.27 -8.32
C LYS A 90 21.63 15.20 -7.14
N GLU A 91 22.54 15.16 -6.17
CA GLU A 91 22.56 16.16 -5.11
C GLU A 91 22.66 17.53 -5.79
N ASN A 92 21.59 18.31 -5.69
CA ASN A 92 21.63 19.68 -6.15
C ASN A 92 22.48 20.48 -5.16
N GLY A 93 23.76 20.62 -5.50
CA GLY A 93 24.61 21.73 -5.11
C GLY A 93 25.92 21.34 -4.45
N SER A 94 27.04 21.53 -5.16
CA SER A 94 28.29 22.12 -4.63
C SER A 94 29.28 22.31 -5.79
N ASP A 95 29.04 23.36 -6.59
CA ASP A 95 30.00 24.41 -7.04
C ASP A 95 29.40 25.25 -8.18
#